data_AF-A0A857D8H6-F1
#
_entry.id   AF-A0A857D8H6-F1
#
_cell.length_a   1.000
_cell.length_b   1.000
_cell.length_c   1.000
_cell.angle_alpha   90.00
_cell.angle_beta   90.00
_cell.angle_gamma   90.00
#
_symmetry.space_group_name_H-M   'P 1'
#
loop_
_entity.id
_entity.type
_entity.pdbx_description
1 polymer ?
#
loop_
_entity_poly.entity_id
_entity_poly.type
_entity_poly.pdbx_seq_one_letter_code
_entity_poly.pdbx_strand_id
1 'polypeptide(L)' 'MTNSVFTDANGALTGNQALGVNSAALVNVTTASIAGTYLVINDSVAGFQSSNDLLVNITGYSGTLPAFGSIPVSSFFI' A
#
# COMPACT_ATOMS: atom_id res chain seq x y z
N MET A 1 -15.02 6.91 4.86
CA MET A 1 -14.73 6.23 3.57
C MET A 1 -13.25 6.44 3.29
N THR A 2 -12.47 5.37 3.18
CA THR A 2 -11.04 5.46 2.87
C THR A 2 -10.83 4.78 1.52
N ASN A 3 -10.68 5.59 0.47
CA ASN A 3 -10.83 5.17 -0.93
C ASN A 3 -9.57 5.41 -1.75
N SER A 4 -8.38 5.12 -1.19
CA SER A 4 -7.12 5.39 -1.88
C SER A 4 -6.03 4.42 -1.45
N VAL A 5 -5.49 3.70 -2.44
CA VAL A 5 -4.35 2.76 -2.30
C VAL A 5 -3.00 3.50 -2.39
N PHE A 6 -3.01 4.79 -2.75
CA PHE A 6 -1.83 5.52 -3.25
C PHE A 6 -1.48 6.78 -2.45
N THR A 7 -2.06 7.02 -1.27
CA THR A 7 -1.82 8.29 -0.56
C THR A 7 -0.39 8.38 -0.02
N ASP A 8 0.27 7.24 0.28
CA ASP A 8 1.73 7.15 0.34
C ASP A 8 2.25 5.72 0.18
N ALA A 9 3.09 5.53 -0.84
CA ALA A 9 3.75 4.27 -1.14
C ALA A 9 5.20 4.18 -0.63
N ASN A 10 5.67 5.15 0.15
CA ASN A 10 7.02 5.15 0.67
C ASN A 10 7.08 4.70 2.13
N GLY A 11 7.46 3.45 2.38
CA GLY A 11 7.57 2.89 3.73
C GLY A 11 8.73 3.48 4.55
N ALA A 12 9.56 4.34 3.96
CA ALA A 12 10.69 4.98 4.63
C ALA A 12 10.31 6.26 5.41
N LEU A 13 9.08 6.76 5.30
CA LEU A 13 8.63 8.00 5.96
C LEU A 13 7.51 7.72 6.97
N THR A 14 7.78 7.84 8.27
CA THR A 14 6.76 7.66 9.31
C THR A 14 5.63 8.70 9.17
N GLY A 15 4.38 8.24 9.15
CA GLY A 15 3.19 9.12 9.30
C GLY A 15 2.42 9.44 8.03
N ASN A 16 2.89 9.05 6.85
CA ASN A 16 2.17 9.29 5.60
C ASN A 16 1.38 8.07 5.08
N GLN A 17 1.57 6.87 5.65
CA GLN A 17 0.89 5.63 5.27
C GLN A 17 -0.35 5.41 6.14
N ALA A 18 -1.30 6.36 6.13
CA ALA A 18 -2.51 6.25 6.93
C ALA A 18 -3.39 5.08 6.45
N LEU A 19 -3.21 3.90 7.05
CA LEU A 19 -4.08 2.73 6.91
C LEU A 19 -5.37 3.01 7.68
N GLY A 20 -6.38 3.52 7.00
CA GLY A 20 -7.73 3.58 7.54
C GLY A 20 -8.36 2.19 7.64
N VAL A 21 -9.47 2.11 8.38
CA VAL A 21 -10.31 0.90 8.45
C VAL A 21 -10.69 0.45 7.03
N ASN A 22 -10.56 -0.85 6.76
CA ASN A 22 -10.88 -1.48 5.46
C ASN A 22 -10.13 -0.87 4.27
N SER A 23 -8.90 -0.42 4.49
CA SER A 23 -8.04 0.13 3.45
C SER A 23 -6.87 -0.79 3.12
N ALA A 24 -6.21 -0.49 2.01
CA ALA A 24 -4.96 -1.11 1.64
C ALA A 24 -3.97 -0.04 1.19
N ALA A 25 -2.69 -0.30 1.39
CA ALA A 25 -1.60 0.56 0.95
C ALA A 25 -0.56 -0.26 0.20
N LEU A 26 -0.02 0.29 -0.88
CA LEU A 26 1.11 -0.30 -1.57
C LEU A 26 2.38 0.40 -1.11
N VAL A 27 3.30 -0.31 -0.47
CA VAL A 27 4.46 0.29 0.21
C VAL A 27 5.76 -0.28 -0.37
N ASN A 28 6.66 0.59 -0.80
CA ASN A 28 8.04 0.25 -1.12
C ASN A 28 8.88 0.35 0.16
N VAL A 29 9.44 -0.77 0.57
CA VAL A 29 10.28 -0.91 1.76
C VAL A 29 11.73 -0.99 1.33
N THR A 30 12.58 -0.15 1.93
CA THR A 30 14.02 -0.08 1.62
C THR A 30 14.89 -0.67 2.73
N THR A 31 14.30 -1.06 3.87
CA THR A 31 15.01 -1.72 4.97
C THR A 31 15.54 -3.08 4.51
N ALA A 32 16.86 -3.28 4.57
CA ALA A 32 17.58 -4.37 3.89
C ALA A 32 16.97 -5.77 4.08
N SER A 33 16.54 -6.14 5.29
CA SER A 33 16.00 -7.49 5.58
C SER A 33 14.63 -7.77 4.99
N ILE A 34 13.88 -6.74 4.61
CA ILE A 34 12.52 -6.81 4.08
C ILE A 34 12.36 -5.88 2.88
N ALA A 35 13.43 -5.65 2.12
CA ALA A 35 13.39 -4.75 0.99
C ALA A 35 12.48 -5.32 -0.10
N GLY A 36 11.55 -4.51 -0.61
CA GLY A 36 10.58 -4.95 -1.61
C GLY A 36 9.33 -4.09 -1.66
N THR A 37 8.42 -4.46 -2.55
CA THR A 37 7.11 -3.82 -2.69
C THR A 37 6.05 -4.69 -2.03
N TYR A 38 5.30 -4.12 -1.08
CA TYR A 38 4.32 -4.84 -0.30
C TYR A 38 2.93 -4.23 -0.47
N LEU A 39 1.94 -5.06 -0.71
CA LEU A 39 0.54 -4.70 -0.48
C LEU A 39 0.20 -5.01 0.97
N VAL A 40 -0.21 -3.99 1.72
CA VAL A 40 -0.69 -4.10 3.09
C VAL A 40 -2.20 -3.97 3.08
N ILE A 41 -2.91 -4.94 3.65
CA ILE A 41 -4.38 -4.95 3.75
C ILE A 41 -4.75 -4.90 5.22
N ASN A 42 -5.53 -3.89 5.60
CA ASN A 42 -5.90 -3.64 6.99
C ASN A 42 -6.96 -4.62 7.51
N ASP A 43 -6.82 -5.08 8.76
CA ASP A 43 -7.75 -6.01 9.43
C ASP A 43 -9.06 -5.36 9.96
N SER A 44 -9.35 -4.12 9.55
CA SER A 44 -10.44 -3.26 10.05
C SER A 44 -10.13 -2.46 11.32
N VAL A 45 -8.90 -2.48 11.84
CA VAL A 45 -8.44 -1.60 12.91
C VAL A 45 -7.49 -0.55 12.34
N ALA A 46 -7.80 0.75 12.48
CA ALA A 46 -6.97 1.79 11.91
C ALA A 46 -5.50 1.74 12.39
N GLY A 47 -4.58 2.01 11.48
CA GLY A 47 -3.13 1.91 11.69
C GLY A 47 -2.54 0.59 11.19
N PHE A 48 -1.21 0.53 11.09
CA PHE A 48 -0.51 -0.71 10.74
C PHE A 48 -0.33 -1.60 11.96
N GLN A 49 -0.71 -2.87 11.85
CA GLN A 49 -0.62 -3.90 12.88
C GLN A 49 0.00 -5.16 12.28
N SER A 50 1.33 -5.30 12.34
CA SER A 50 2.07 -6.40 11.68
C SER A 50 1.62 -7.83 12.07
N SER A 51 0.97 -7.99 13.22
CA SER A 51 0.48 -9.29 13.70
C SER A 51 -0.90 -9.67 13.16
N ASN A 52 -1.62 -8.70 12.58
CA ASN A 52 -3.04 -8.81 12.25
C ASN A 52 -3.31 -8.44 10.79
N ASP A 53 -2.65 -7.40 10.30
CA ASP A 53 -2.72 -7.00 8.90
C ASP A 53 -2.10 -8.07 8.00
N LEU A 54 -2.67 -8.22 6.81
CA LEU A 54 -2.10 -9.08 5.79
C LEU A 54 -1.06 -8.31 4.98
N LEU A 55 0.15 -8.86 4.90
CA LEU A 55 1.22 -8.37 4.05
C LEU A 55 1.44 -9.33 2.89
N VAL A 56 1.40 -8.81 1.66
CA VAL A 56 1.70 -9.55 0.44
C VAL A 56 2.92 -8.93 -0.23
N ASN A 57 4.02 -9.68 -0.32
CA ASN A 57 5.18 -9.27 -1.11
C ASN A 57 4.87 -9.44 -2.59
N ILE A 58 4.92 -8.35 -3.35
CA ILE A 58 4.69 -8.36 -4.79
C ILE A 58 6.05 -8.46 -5.49
N THR A 59 6.40 -9.68 -5.85
CA THR A 59 7.60 -9.98 -6.65
C THR A 59 7.28 -9.95 -8.14
N GLY A 60 8.21 -9.42 -8.95
CA GLY A 60 8.09 -9.46 -10.42
C GLY A 60 7.10 -8.45 -11.01
N TYR A 61 6.66 -7.44 -10.26
CA TYR A 61 5.93 -6.31 -10.85
C TYR A 61 6.86 -5.59 -11.86
N SER A 62 6.28 -5.14 -12.97
CA SER A 62 6.98 -4.35 -13.98
C SER A 62 6.22 -3.05 -14.24
N GLY A 63 6.95 -2.01 -14.67
CA GLY A 63 6.39 -0.67 -14.90
C GLY A 63 6.50 0.26 -13.69
N THR A 64 5.92 1.45 -13.83
CA THR A 64 5.90 2.48 -12.78
C THR A 64 4.63 2.37 -11.95
N LEU A 65 4.78 2.40 -10.63
CA LEU A 65 3.62 2.53 -9.76
C LEU A 65 2.87 3.83 -10.08
N PRO A 66 1.54 3.85 -10.00
CA PRO A 66 0.76 5.05 -10.22
C PRO A 66 1.23 6.17 -9.29
N ALA A 67 1.31 7.38 -9.85
CA ALA A 67 1.56 8.57 -9.05
C ALA A 67 0.36 8.86 -8.13
N PHE A 68 0.59 9.69 -7.10
CA PHE A 68 -0.45 10.18 -6.22
C PHE A 68 -1.67 10.71 -6.99
N GLY A 69 -2.87 10.31 -6.57
CA GLY A 69 -4.12 10.79 -7.15
C GLY A 69 -5.17 9.71 -7.36
N SER A 70 -6.27 10.10 -8.01
CA SER A 70 -7.35 9.19 -8.38
C SER A 70 -6.97 8.43 -9.66
N ILE A 71 -7.04 7.10 -9.62
CA ILE A 71 -6.92 6.27 -10.82
C ILE A 71 -8.34 5.97 -11.31
N PRO A 72 -8.71 6.35 -12.55
CA PRO A 72 -10.04 6.08 -13.06
C PRO A 72 -10.29 4.57 -13.19
N VAL A 73 -11.51 4.11 -12.90
CA VAL A 73 -11.90 2.69 -12.97
C VAL A 73 -11.68 2.10 -14.37
N SER A 74 -11.80 2.93 -15.41
CA SER A 74 -11.51 2.55 -16.80
C SER A 74 -10.04 2.20 -17.06
N SER A 75 -9.12 2.49 -16.13
CA SER A 75 -7.74 2.01 -16.21
C SER A 75 -7.56 0.55 -15.77
N PHE A 76 -8.57 -0.05 -15.12
CA PHE A 76 -8.49 -1.42 -14.59
C PHE A 76 -9.29 -2.44 -15.40
N PHE A 77 -10.38 -2.01 -16.04
CA PHE A 77 -11.29 -2.90 -16.78
C PHE A 77 -11.44 -2.38 -18.21
N ILE A 78 -11.01 -3.20 -19.17
CA ILE A 78 -11.23 -3.03 -20.62
C ILE A 78 -12.45 -3.80 -21.08
#